data_AF-A0A836BMT2-F1
#
_entry.id   AF-A0A836BMT2-F1
#
_cell.length_a   1.000
_cell.length_b   1.000
_cell.length_c   1.000
_cell.angle_alpha   90.00
_cell.angle_beta   90.00
_cell.angle_gamma   90.00
#
_symmetry.space_group_name_H-M   'P 1'
#
loop_
_entity.id
_entity.type
_entity.pdbx_description
1 polymer ?
#
loop_
_entity_poly.entity_id
_entity_poly.type
_entity_poly.pdbx_seq_one_letter_code
_entity_poly.pdbx_strand_id
1 'polypeptide(L)'
;MDTNVVNNTVVQVPTEGMTRRSPPAAPFHDTMEDLETSLAQYYDVQALSLRTALYRLAVLEQRDGFRWRQLFFDHHPGDAGHRMMADLAVFLMQETALDLLLDPMTPEEEAELRRPLPGPMYPGNLSPAAPMCALGPSFAKLVVKTTGFHLTDEGRRKWGYVATAPGAELVVRVDTRRSGGGAAAGDPALLPEVMLFFHYLKSYDHMGRAEIRCVSGVVVEESERSGEEVAQMALSDGLLLDIFIPEATG
;
A
#
# COMPACT_ATOMS: atom_id res chain seq x y z
N MET A 1 -19.92 6.10 -24.42
CA MET A 1 -18.87 5.16 -24.00
C MET A 1 -17.89 5.99 -23.22
N ASP A 2 -17.95 5.95 -21.89
CA ASP A 2 -17.01 6.66 -21.02
C ASP A 2 -15.71 5.85 -20.96
N THR A 3 -14.77 6.16 -21.85
CA THR A 3 -13.42 5.60 -21.82
C THR A 3 -12.63 6.32 -20.75
N ASN A 4 -12.86 5.96 -19.48
CA ASN A 4 -11.90 6.24 -18.42
C ASN A 4 -10.68 5.33 -18.62
N VAL A 5 -9.85 5.65 -19.61
CA VAL A 5 -8.50 5.08 -19.71
C VAL A 5 -7.69 5.74 -18.61
N VAL A 6 -7.57 5.04 -17.49
CA VAL A 6 -6.67 5.46 -16.43
C VAL A 6 -5.27 5.03 -16.87
N ASN A 7 -4.47 5.97 -17.36
CA ASN A 7 -3.04 5.75 -17.58
C ASN A 7 -2.37 5.59 -16.21
N ASN A 8 -2.32 4.36 -15.72
CA ASN A 8 -1.60 4.01 -14.51
C ASN A 8 -0.13 3.77 -14.86
N THR A 9 0.66 4.83 -15.03
CA THR A 9 2.11 4.69 -15.07
C THR A 9 2.64 4.50 -13.66
N VAL A 10 3.29 3.37 -13.40
CA VAL A 10 3.99 3.13 -12.14
C VAL A 10 5.37 3.78 -12.22
N VAL A 11 5.63 4.74 -11.34
CA VAL A 11 6.96 5.34 -11.15
C VAL A 11 7.46 4.91 -9.78
N GLN A 12 8.47 4.06 -9.76
CA GLN A 12 9.06 3.56 -8.52
C GLN A 12 10.27 4.42 -8.15
N VAL A 13 10.32 4.87 -6.89
CA VAL A 13 11.45 5.65 -6.36
C VAL A 13 12.41 4.69 -5.64
N PRO A 14 13.72 4.72 -5.97
CA PRO A 14 14.71 3.92 -5.26
C PRO A 14 14.66 4.18 -3.76
N THR A 15 14.90 3.13 -2.96
CA THR A 15 14.94 3.26 -1.49
C THR A 15 16.29 3.81 -1.02
N GLU A 16 16.32 4.44 0.15
CA GLU A 16 17.54 4.99 0.76
C GLU A 16 18.66 3.93 0.92
N GLY A 17 18.30 2.64 1.02
CA GLY A 17 19.22 1.51 1.10
C GLY A 17 20.08 1.30 -0.16
N MET A 18 19.68 1.84 -1.30
CA MET A 18 20.46 1.78 -2.55
C MET A 18 21.58 2.82 -2.61
N THR A 19 21.58 3.80 -1.70
CA THR A 19 22.56 4.90 -1.68
C THR A 19 23.41 4.95 -0.42
N ARG A 20 22.98 4.30 0.67
CA ARG A 20 23.79 4.19 1.89
C ARG A 20 24.98 3.26 1.70
N ARG A 21 26.17 3.76 2.03
CA ARG A 21 27.42 3.00 2.21
C ARG A 21 27.46 2.17 3.51
N SER A 22 26.36 2.05 4.25
CA SER A 22 26.34 1.23 5.48
C SER A 22 26.16 -0.25 5.12
N PRO A 23 27.15 -1.11 5.38
CA PRO A 23 27.10 -2.49 4.91
C PRO A 23 26.05 -3.34 5.66
N PRO A 24 25.43 -4.31 4.96
CA PRO A 24 25.50 -4.50 3.51
C PRO A 24 24.52 -3.55 2.79
N ALA A 25 25.02 -2.83 1.79
CA ALA A 25 24.14 -2.15 0.83
C ALA A 25 23.32 -3.23 0.11
N ALA A 26 22.01 -3.02 -0.02
CA ALA A 26 21.15 -3.95 -0.72
C ALA A 26 21.62 -4.09 -2.19
N PRO A 27 21.63 -5.31 -2.77
CA PRO A 27 21.89 -5.49 -4.19
C PRO A 27 20.99 -4.59 -5.05
N PHE A 28 21.47 -4.22 -6.24
CA PHE A 28 20.69 -3.39 -7.18
C PHE A 28 19.29 -3.98 -7.45
N HIS A 29 19.15 -5.32 -7.45
CA HIS A 29 17.92 -6.07 -7.73
C HIS A 29 17.13 -6.47 -6.47
N ASP A 30 17.40 -5.87 -5.31
CA ASP A 30 16.74 -6.23 -4.06
C ASP A 30 15.81 -5.11 -3.61
N THR A 31 14.77 -4.84 -4.42
CA THR A 31 13.75 -3.83 -4.12
C THR A 31 12.34 -4.26 -4.52
N MET A 32 11.35 -3.60 -3.93
CA MET A 32 9.94 -3.75 -4.31
C MET A 32 9.67 -3.45 -5.78
N GLU A 33 10.54 -2.69 -6.45
CA GLU A 33 10.41 -2.41 -7.89
C GLU A 33 10.36 -3.67 -8.75
N ASP A 34 11.09 -4.72 -8.37
CA ASP A 34 11.15 -5.96 -9.14
C ASP A 34 9.79 -6.69 -9.08
N LEU A 35 9.11 -6.64 -7.93
CA LEU A 35 7.74 -7.15 -7.77
C LEU A 35 6.72 -6.27 -8.50
N GLU A 36 6.83 -4.94 -8.36
CA GLU A 36 5.93 -3.99 -9.03
C GLU A 36 6.05 -4.05 -10.56
N THR A 37 7.27 -4.19 -11.09
CA THR A 37 7.51 -4.33 -12.53
C THR A 37 7.02 -5.68 -13.05
N SER A 38 7.15 -6.75 -12.26
CA SER A 38 6.57 -8.05 -12.63
C SER A 38 5.04 -7.98 -12.71
N LEU A 39 4.42 -7.24 -11.79
CA LEU A 39 2.97 -6.99 -11.83
C LEU A 39 2.57 -6.14 -13.04
N ALA A 40 3.33 -5.09 -13.34
CA ALA A 40 3.10 -4.23 -14.49
C ALA A 40 3.19 -5.03 -15.80
N GLN A 41 4.21 -5.88 -15.96
CA GLN A 41 4.36 -6.77 -17.10
C GLN A 41 3.20 -7.76 -17.22
N TYR A 42 2.75 -8.34 -16.10
CA TYR A 42 1.65 -9.31 -16.11
C TYR A 42 0.32 -8.71 -16.60
N TYR A 43 0.12 -7.40 -16.43
CA TYR A 43 -1.09 -6.68 -16.86
C TYR A 43 -0.87 -5.76 -18.07
N ASP A 44 0.26 -5.88 -18.77
CA ASP A 44 0.64 -5.04 -19.91
C ASP A 44 0.58 -3.52 -19.60
N VAL A 45 0.94 -3.15 -18.37
CA VAL A 45 0.99 -1.77 -17.88
C VAL A 45 2.39 -1.20 -18.03
N GLN A 46 2.49 0.04 -18.52
CA GLN A 46 3.77 0.73 -18.67
C GLN A 46 4.34 1.13 -17.29
N ALA A 47 5.62 0.86 -17.08
CA ALA A 47 6.34 1.19 -15.85
C ALA A 47 7.62 1.98 -16.16
N LEU A 48 7.95 2.94 -15.31
CA LEU A 48 9.19 3.72 -15.39
C LEU A 48 10.05 3.47 -14.15
N SER A 49 11.31 3.12 -14.42
CA SER A 49 12.29 2.79 -13.39
C SER A 49 13.20 3.97 -13.10
N LEU A 50 12.95 4.69 -12.01
CA LEU A 50 13.85 5.75 -11.57
C LEU A 50 15.20 5.16 -11.12
N ARG A 51 15.19 3.94 -10.57
CA ARG A 51 16.39 3.15 -10.28
C ARG A 51 17.24 2.96 -11.53
N THR A 52 16.68 2.44 -12.63
CA THR A 52 17.44 2.20 -13.86
C THR A 52 17.91 3.51 -14.49
N ALA A 53 17.06 4.53 -14.50
CA ALA A 53 17.39 5.84 -15.06
C ALA A 53 18.54 6.55 -14.32
N LEU A 54 18.59 6.43 -12.99
CA LEU A 54 19.50 7.22 -12.18
C LEU A 54 20.65 6.45 -11.55
N TYR A 55 20.53 5.17 -11.25
CA TYR A 55 21.50 4.45 -10.41
C TYR A 55 22.93 4.57 -10.92
N ARG A 56 23.14 4.41 -12.23
CA ARG A 56 24.47 4.58 -12.81
C ARG A 56 25.02 5.99 -12.58
N LEU A 57 24.23 7.03 -12.84
CA LEU A 57 24.66 8.43 -12.70
C LEU A 57 24.83 8.84 -11.23
N ALA A 58 23.88 8.44 -10.39
CA ALA A 58 23.73 8.85 -9.01
C ALA A 58 24.61 8.05 -8.03
N VAL A 59 24.78 6.74 -8.26
CA VAL A 59 25.49 5.82 -7.37
C VAL A 59 26.87 5.48 -7.92
N LEU A 60 26.97 5.00 -9.15
CA LEU A 60 28.25 4.53 -9.72
C LEU A 60 29.16 5.68 -10.16
N GLU A 61 28.65 6.63 -10.95
CA GLU A 61 29.42 7.73 -11.52
C GLU A 61 29.51 8.96 -10.60
N GLN A 62 28.57 9.10 -9.64
CA GLN A 62 28.45 10.28 -8.76
C GLN A 62 28.47 11.61 -9.56
N ARG A 63 27.84 11.61 -10.74
CA ARG A 63 27.84 12.72 -11.68
C ARG A 63 27.17 13.94 -11.05
N ASP A 64 27.80 15.10 -11.17
CA ASP A 64 27.25 16.33 -10.62
C ASP A 64 25.89 16.67 -11.27
N GLY A 65 24.93 17.07 -10.45
CA GLY A 65 23.52 17.26 -10.83
C GLY A 65 22.67 15.99 -10.67
N PHE A 66 23.28 14.81 -10.55
CA PHE A 66 22.57 13.53 -10.42
C PHE A 66 22.85 12.81 -9.09
N ARG A 67 23.68 13.37 -8.21
CA ARG A 67 23.98 12.73 -6.93
C ARG A 67 22.71 12.62 -6.09
N TRP A 68 22.61 11.58 -5.29
CA TRP A 68 21.45 11.36 -4.41
C TRP A 68 21.05 12.60 -3.62
N ARG A 69 22.01 13.21 -2.90
CA ARG A 69 21.81 14.43 -2.10
C ARG A 69 21.39 15.69 -2.89
N GLN A 70 21.52 15.66 -4.22
CA GLN A 70 21.07 16.75 -5.10
C GLN A 70 19.64 16.53 -5.59
N LEU A 71 19.22 15.26 -5.66
CA LEU A 71 17.89 14.86 -6.14
C LEU A 71 16.92 14.58 -4.99
N PHE A 72 17.40 14.18 -3.82
CA PHE A 72 16.64 13.74 -2.65
C PHE A 72 17.15 14.40 -1.37
N PHE A 73 16.24 14.71 -0.45
CA PHE A 73 16.57 15.14 0.91
C PHE A 73 16.69 13.93 1.86
N ASP A 74 15.82 12.94 1.67
CA ASP A 74 15.78 11.66 2.36
C ASP A 74 15.39 10.56 1.34
N HIS A 75 14.15 10.08 1.39
CA HIS A 75 13.49 9.28 0.35
C HIS A 75 12.56 10.13 -0.53
N HIS A 76 12.25 11.35 -0.11
CA HIS A 76 11.47 12.30 -0.88
C HIS A 76 12.36 13.03 -1.89
N PRO A 77 11.93 13.10 -3.16
CA PRO A 77 12.62 13.92 -4.14
C PRO A 77 12.51 15.40 -3.76
N GLY A 78 13.60 16.14 -3.91
CA GLY A 78 13.58 17.59 -3.96
C GLY A 78 13.15 18.09 -5.35
N ASP A 79 13.20 19.41 -5.58
CA ASP A 79 12.78 20.01 -6.85
C ASP A 79 13.46 19.38 -8.08
N ALA A 80 14.78 19.12 -7.99
CA ALA A 80 15.53 18.49 -9.08
C ALA A 80 15.11 17.03 -9.31
N GLY A 81 14.86 16.27 -8.24
CA GLY A 81 14.35 14.90 -8.33
C GLY A 81 12.95 14.85 -8.96
N HIS A 82 12.06 15.75 -8.55
CA HIS A 82 10.72 15.86 -9.13
C HIS A 82 10.76 16.22 -10.61
N ARG A 83 11.62 17.16 -11.02
CA ARG A 83 11.82 17.50 -12.45
C ARG A 83 12.29 16.29 -13.24
N MET A 84 13.27 15.54 -12.71
CA MET A 84 13.74 14.32 -13.34
C MET A 84 12.63 13.27 -13.53
N MET A 85 11.81 13.05 -12.50
CA MET A 85 10.67 12.14 -12.58
C MET A 85 9.65 12.60 -13.63
N ALA A 86 9.38 13.91 -13.69
CA ALA A 86 8.49 14.49 -14.69
C ALA A 86 9.07 14.33 -16.11
N ASP A 87 10.37 14.57 -16.30
CA ASP A 87 11.04 14.41 -17.59
C ASP A 87 10.96 12.96 -18.10
N LEU A 88 11.12 11.96 -17.21
CA LEU A 88 10.94 10.55 -17.59
C LEU A 88 9.50 10.24 -18.04
N ALA A 89 8.49 10.77 -17.33
CA ALA A 89 7.09 10.58 -17.71
C ALA A 89 6.76 11.28 -19.04
N VAL A 90 7.27 12.51 -19.23
CA VAL A 90 7.10 13.26 -20.49
C VAL A 90 7.77 12.53 -21.64
N PHE A 91 8.99 12.02 -21.44
CA PHE A 91 9.70 11.22 -22.43
C PHE A 91 8.88 10.01 -22.87
N LEU A 92 8.36 9.21 -21.92
CA LEU A 92 7.51 8.06 -22.23
C LEU A 92 6.29 8.45 -23.08
N MET A 93 5.59 9.54 -22.71
CA MET A 93 4.43 10.01 -23.46
C MET A 93 4.79 10.49 -24.86
N GLN A 94 5.92 11.18 -25.01
CA GLN A 94 6.41 11.66 -26.31
C GLN A 94 6.80 10.52 -27.23
N GLU A 95 7.56 9.54 -26.73
CA GLU A 95 7.92 8.34 -27.49
C GLU A 95 6.67 7.55 -27.88
N THR A 96 5.74 7.32 -26.94
CA THR A 96 4.46 6.63 -27.23
C THR A 96 3.67 7.36 -28.33
N ALA A 97 3.59 8.68 -28.27
CA ALA A 97 2.87 9.45 -29.28
C ALA A 97 3.58 9.39 -30.65
N LEU A 98 4.90 9.44 -30.67
CA LEU A 98 5.69 9.31 -31.89
C LEU A 98 5.54 7.92 -32.50
N ASP A 99 5.61 6.88 -31.69
CA ASP A 99 5.42 5.49 -32.11
C ASP A 99 4.05 5.30 -32.73
N LEU A 100 2.97 5.79 -32.10
CA LEU A 100 1.62 5.72 -32.67
C LEU A 100 1.44 6.54 -33.95
N LEU A 101 2.26 7.56 -34.20
CA LEU A 101 2.26 8.31 -35.45
C LEU A 101 2.99 7.57 -36.57
N LEU A 102 4.06 6.86 -36.23
CA LEU A 102 4.90 6.11 -37.18
C LEU A 102 4.32 4.73 -37.48
N ASP A 103 3.75 4.08 -36.47
CA ASP A 103 3.14 2.76 -36.49
C ASP A 103 1.77 2.82 -35.80
N PRO A 104 0.72 3.25 -36.51
CA PRO A 104 -0.62 3.36 -35.94
C PRO A 104 -1.17 2.00 -35.51
N MET A 105 -1.95 2.03 -34.42
CA MET A 105 -2.62 0.84 -33.89
C MET A 105 -3.44 0.11 -34.97
N THR A 106 -3.18 -1.18 -35.07
CA THR A 106 -3.85 -2.11 -36.00
C THR A 106 -5.21 -2.57 -35.45
N PRO A 107 -6.14 -3.02 -36.32
CA PRO A 107 -7.39 -3.62 -35.88
C PRO A 107 -7.19 -4.85 -34.98
N GLU A 108 -6.12 -5.61 -35.19
CA GLU A 108 -5.74 -6.77 -34.38
C GLU A 108 -5.37 -6.34 -32.95
N GLU A 109 -4.59 -5.27 -32.78
CA GLU A 109 -4.26 -4.70 -31.46
C GLU A 109 -5.50 -4.13 -30.78
N GLU A 110 -6.39 -3.46 -31.52
CA GLU A 110 -7.65 -2.98 -30.96
C GLU A 110 -8.55 -4.13 -30.49
N ALA A 111 -8.52 -5.27 -31.18
CA ALA A 111 -9.22 -6.48 -30.77
C ALA A 111 -8.59 -7.09 -29.51
N GLU A 112 -7.26 -7.08 -29.38
CA GLU A 112 -6.54 -7.54 -28.20
C GLU A 112 -6.90 -6.70 -26.96
N LEU A 113 -6.98 -5.36 -27.10
CA LEU A 113 -7.39 -4.45 -26.02
C LEU A 113 -8.80 -4.71 -25.47
N ARG A 114 -9.65 -5.43 -26.22
CA ARG A 114 -11.01 -5.81 -25.80
C ARG A 114 -11.06 -7.14 -25.06
N ARG A 115 -9.95 -7.88 -24.98
CA ARG A 115 -9.90 -9.13 -24.23
C ARG A 115 -10.07 -8.84 -22.73
N PRO A 116 -10.67 -9.76 -21.97
CA PRO A 116 -10.71 -9.62 -20.53
C PRO A 116 -9.29 -9.61 -19.98
N LEU A 117 -9.06 -8.80 -18.94
CA LEU A 117 -7.81 -8.84 -18.19
C LEU A 117 -7.52 -10.27 -17.70
N PRO A 118 -6.24 -10.68 -17.63
CA PRO A 118 -5.89 -11.93 -16.99
C PRO A 118 -6.38 -11.94 -15.54
N GLY A 119 -6.60 -13.14 -14.98
CA GLY A 119 -6.91 -13.29 -13.55
C GLY A 119 -5.77 -12.76 -12.66
N PRO A 120 -5.91 -12.80 -11.32
CA PRO A 120 -4.86 -12.38 -10.41
C PRO A 120 -3.50 -13.05 -10.70
N MET A 121 -2.41 -12.29 -10.67
CA MET A 121 -1.04 -12.82 -10.82
C MET A 121 -0.70 -13.87 -9.76
N TYR A 122 -1.21 -13.71 -8.54
CA TYR A 122 -0.99 -14.63 -7.41
C TYR A 122 -2.31 -15.30 -7.01
N PRO A 123 -2.32 -16.62 -6.76
CA PRO A 123 -3.52 -17.32 -6.29
C PRO A 123 -4.07 -16.69 -5.01
N GLY A 124 -5.39 -16.47 -4.97
CA GLY A 124 -6.06 -15.86 -3.81
C GLY A 124 -5.92 -14.34 -3.70
N ASN A 125 -5.11 -13.68 -4.53
CA ASN A 125 -4.92 -12.24 -4.50
C ASN A 125 -6.04 -11.50 -5.26
N LEU A 126 -7.29 -11.72 -4.87
CA LEU A 126 -8.44 -11.04 -5.42
C LEU A 126 -8.60 -9.67 -4.78
N SER A 127 -9.01 -8.67 -5.57
CA SER A 127 -9.41 -7.38 -5.02
C SER A 127 -10.53 -7.61 -3.99
N PRO A 128 -10.47 -6.99 -2.80
CA PRO A 128 -11.53 -7.14 -1.81
C PRO A 128 -12.85 -6.72 -2.44
N ALA A 129 -13.90 -7.53 -2.23
CA ALA A 129 -15.18 -7.28 -2.88
C ALA A 129 -15.80 -5.94 -2.39
N ALA A 130 -15.58 -5.59 -1.13
CA ALA A 130 -16.14 -4.40 -0.51
C ALA A 130 -15.08 -3.61 0.29
N PRO A 131 -14.10 -2.97 -0.38
CA PRO A 131 -13.11 -2.17 0.33
C PRO A 131 -13.81 -1.01 1.03
N MET A 132 -13.58 -0.87 2.33
CA MET A 132 -14.03 0.28 3.11
C MET A 132 -12.82 0.94 3.73
N CYS A 133 -12.57 2.19 3.36
CA CYS A 133 -11.67 3.07 4.09
C CYS A 133 -12.52 4.03 4.92
N ALA A 134 -12.48 3.89 6.24
CA ALA A 134 -13.15 4.82 7.16
C ALA A 134 -12.08 5.60 7.93
N LEU A 135 -12.05 6.92 7.74
CA LEU A 135 -11.10 7.83 8.39
C LEU A 135 -11.86 8.96 9.10
N GLY A 136 -11.28 9.45 10.20
CA GLY A 136 -11.78 10.59 10.96
C GLY A 136 -13.27 10.50 11.30
N PRO A 137 -14.11 11.48 10.94
CA PRO A 137 -15.55 11.46 11.24
C PRO A 137 -16.30 10.24 10.68
N SER A 138 -15.82 9.63 9.60
CA SER A 138 -16.44 8.40 9.06
C SER A 138 -16.10 7.17 9.91
N PHE A 139 -14.86 7.09 10.43
CA PHE A 139 -14.45 6.04 11.38
C PHE A 139 -15.20 6.16 12.71
N ALA A 140 -15.42 7.38 13.20
CA ALA A 140 -16.17 7.62 14.43
C ALA A 140 -17.59 7.02 14.41
N LYS A 141 -18.20 6.88 13.22
CA LYS A 141 -19.53 6.24 13.06
C LYS A 141 -19.49 4.72 13.26
N LEU A 142 -18.32 4.11 13.14
CA LEU A 142 -18.12 2.68 13.38
C LEU A 142 -17.88 2.39 14.87
N VAL A 143 -17.48 3.39 15.66
CA VAL A 143 -17.22 3.23 17.10
C VAL A 143 -18.54 3.13 17.85
N VAL A 144 -18.74 2.00 18.52
CA VAL A 144 -19.96 1.71 19.30
C VAL A 144 -19.76 1.87 20.80
N LYS A 145 -18.52 1.83 21.28
CA LYS A 145 -18.15 2.08 22.68
C LYS A 145 -16.75 2.65 22.74
N THR A 146 -16.53 3.58 23.66
CA THR A 146 -15.21 4.11 23.99
C THR A 146 -15.09 4.35 25.50
N THR A 147 -13.97 3.95 26.07
CA THR A 147 -13.56 4.23 27.46
C THR A 147 -12.12 4.72 27.42
N GLY A 148 -11.85 5.97 27.79
CA GLY A 148 -10.49 6.54 27.79
C GLY A 148 -9.91 6.92 26.42
N PHE A 149 -10.51 6.48 25.32
CA PHE A 149 -10.18 6.96 23.97
C PHE A 149 -10.97 8.20 23.59
N HIS A 150 -10.28 9.18 22.99
CA HIS A 150 -10.86 10.43 22.53
C HIS A 150 -10.55 10.66 21.05
N LEU A 151 -11.57 10.98 20.26
CA LEU A 151 -11.39 11.41 18.87
C LEU A 151 -10.70 12.78 18.86
N THR A 152 -9.49 12.81 18.32
CA THR A 152 -8.58 13.95 18.37
C THR A 152 -8.07 14.27 16.97
N ASP A 153 -8.00 15.55 16.61
CA ASP A 153 -7.21 16.01 15.45
C ASP A 153 -5.78 16.28 15.94
N GLU A 154 -4.86 15.39 15.59
CA GLU A 154 -3.44 15.54 15.92
C GLU A 154 -2.73 16.59 15.04
N GLY A 155 -3.49 17.34 14.25
CA GLY A 155 -3.02 18.42 13.40
C GLY A 155 -3.02 18.06 11.92
N ARG A 156 -3.11 19.07 11.07
CA ARG A 156 -3.23 18.92 9.60
C ARG A 156 -4.39 18.01 9.18
N ARG A 157 -5.50 18.01 9.96
CA ARG A 157 -6.70 17.21 9.73
C ARG A 157 -6.45 15.70 9.85
N LYS A 158 -5.54 15.31 10.75
CA LYS A 158 -5.24 13.90 11.06
C LYS A 158 -6.08 13.48 12.25
N TRP A 159 -7.30 13.05 11.96
CA TRP A 159 -8.24 12.59 12.96
C TRP A 159 -8.00 11.13 13.33
N GLY A 160 -7.90 10.85 14.63
CA GLY A 160 -7.73 9.50 15.18
C GLY A 160 -8.25 9.40 16.61
N TYR A 161 -8.40 8.19 17.13
CA TYR A 161 -8.72 7.97 18.53
C TYR A 161 -7.43 7.83 19.35
N VAL A 162 -7.29 8.62 20.40
CA VAL A 162 -6.10 8.67 21.27
C VAL A 162 -6.49 8.32 22.70
N ALA A 163 -5.71 7.47 23.36
CA ALA A 163 -5.80 7.20 24.78
C ALA A 163 -4.42 7.40 25.43
N THR A 164 -4.41 7.89 26.66
CA THR A 164 -3.18 8.19 27.43
C THR A 164 -3.06 7.40 28.73
N ALA A 165 -4.03 6.51 29.01
CA ALA A 165 -4.08 5.74 30.24
C ALA A 165 -4.21 4.23 29.94
N PRO A 166 -3.55 3.37 30.75
CA PRO A 166 -3.83 1.94 30.81
C PRO A 166 -5.31 1.59 30.96
N GLY A 167 -5.71 0.47 30.35
CA GLY A 167 -7.09 -0.04 30.41
C GLY A 167 -8.12 0.72 29.56
N ALA A 168 -7.70 1.65 28.70
CA ALA A 168 -8.60 2.27 27.73
C ALA A 168 -9.15 1.23 26.72
N GLU A 169 -10.39 1.42 26.26
CA GLU A 169 -11.12 0.48 25.41
C GLU A 169 -11.79 1.24 24.25
N LEU A 170 -11.68 0.69 23.03
CA LEU A 170 -12.38 1.18 21.84
C LEU A 170 -13.06 0.00 21.15
N VAL A 171 -14.38 0.02 21.01
CA VAL A 171 -15.12 -1.04 20.33
C VAL A 171 -15.67 -0.51 19.02
N VAL A 172 -15.29 -1.17 17.93
CA VAL A 172 -15.70 -0.83 16.56
C VAL A 172 -16.63 -1.91 16.04
N ARG A 173 -17.74 -1.50 15.41
CA ARG A 173 -18.65 -2.39 14.69
C ARG A 173 -18.37 -2.30 13.20
N VAL A 174 -17.97 -3.42 12.62
CA VAL A 174 -17.77 -3.57 11.17
C VAL A 174 -18.86 -4.48 10.62
N ASP A 175 -19.54 -4.04 9.56
CA ASP A 175 -20.49 -4.89 8.85
C ASP A 175 -19.75 -5.69 7.77
N THR A 176 -19.55 -6.97 8.03
CA THR A 176 -18.87 -7.91 7.12
C THR A 176 -19.81 -8.52 6.07
N ARG A 177 -21.12 -8.23 6.15
CA ARG A 177 -22.12 -8.79 5.22
C ARG A 177 -22.22 -7.99 3.92
N ARG A 178 -21.30 -7.07 3.68
CA ARG A 178 -21.30 -6.24 2.47
C ARG A 178 -21.00 -7.15 1.27
N SER A 179 -22.02 -7.41 0.46
CA SER A 179 -21.83 -7.97 -0.86
C SER A 179 -21.13 -6.93 -1.72
N GLY A 180 -19.83 -7.13 -1.90
CA GLY A 180 -19.08 -6.38 -2.89
C GLY A 180 -19.64 -6.64 -4.28
N GLY A 181 -19.99 -5.58 -5.02
CA GLY A 181 -20.58 -5.68 -6.37
C GLY A 181 -19.64 -6.23 -7.45
N GLY A 182 -18.52 -6.86 -7.07
CA GLY A 182 -17.47 -7.32 -7.98
C GLY A 182 -17.20 -8.82 -7.97
N ALA A 183 -17.82 -9.62 -7.08
CA ALA A 183 -17.75 -11.06 -7.23
C ALA A 183 -18.58 -11.46 -8.46
N ALA A 184 -17.90 -11.82 -9.56
CA ALA A 184 -18.54 -12.52 -10.66
C ALA A 184 -19.39 -13.65 -10.05
N ALA A 185 -20.69 -13.63 -10.32
CA ALA A 185 -21.76 -14.30 -9.55
C ALA A 185 -21.75 -15.84 -9.63
N GLY A 186 -20.59 -16.48 -9.72
CA GLY A 186 -20.45 -17.89 -10.09
C GLY A 186 -20.09 -18.85 -8.96
N ASP A 187 -19.44 -18.41 -7.87
CA ASP A 187 -19.00 -19.33 -6.82
C ASP A 187 -19.63 -19.02 -5.44
N PRO A 188 -20.78 -19.62 -5.12
CA PRO A 188 -21.42 -19.49 -3.81
C PRO A 188 -20.65 -20.22 -2.69
N ALA A 189 -19.59 -20.98 -2.98
CA ALA A 189 -18.83 -21.72 -1.97
C ALA A 189 -17.74 -20.88 -1.28
N LEU A 190 -17.41 -19.70 -1.81
CA LEU A 190 -16.46 -18.78 -1.20
C LEU A 190 -17.21 -17.60 -0.61
N LEU A 191 -17.62 -17.72 0.66
CA LEU A 191 -18.04 -16.54 1.41
C LEU A 191 -16.87 -15.55 1.41
N PRO A 192 -17.09 -14.27 1.06
CA PRO A 192 -16.01 -13.31 0.96
C PRO A 192 -15.41 -13.10 2.35
N GLU A 193 -14.16 -13.51 2.52
CA GLU A 193 -13.36 -13.10 3.67
C GLU A 193 -13.27 -11.57 3.67
N VAL A 194 -13.59 -10.95 4.80
CA VAL A 194 -13.47 -9.50 4.96
C VAL A 194 -12.15 -9.22 5.65
N MET A 195 -11.17 -8.78 4.87
CA MET A 195 -9.92 -8.28 5.40
C MET A 195 -10.15 -6.89 6.02
N LEU A 196 -9.77 -6.76 7.30
CA LEU A 196 -9.79 -5.48 7.99
C LEU A 196 -8.41 -4.85 7.94
N PHE A 197 -8.36 -3.52 7.84
CA PHE A 197 -7.15 -2.72 8.01
C PHE A 197 -7.40 -1.54 8.99
N PHE A 198 -6.58 -1.42 10.03
CA PHE A 198 -6.44 -0.39 11.05
C PHE A 198 -5.01 0.14 10.97
N HIS A 199 -4.89 1.45 10.92
CA HIS A 199 -3.60 2.13 10.95
C HIS A 199 -3.44 2.80 12.31
N TYR A 200 -2.21 2.81 12.82
CA TYR A 200 -1.83 3.47 14.07
C TYR A 200 -0.52 4.24 13.88
N LEU A 201 -0.30 5.24 14.73
CA LEU A 201 0.95 6.00 14.73
C LEU A 201 2.05 5.24 15.47
N LYS A 202 3.29 5.38 15.03
CA LYS A 202 4.51 4.88 15.71
C LYS A 202 5.51 5.99 16.06
N SER A 203 5.11 7.25 15.89
CA SER A 203 6.04 8.39 15.84
C SER A 203 6.33 9.04 17.20
N TYR A 204 5.67 8.61 18.28
CA TYR A 204 5.85 9.21 19.60
C TYR A 204 6.78 8.36 20.47
N ASP A 205 7.54 9.01 21.35
CA ASP A 205 8.24 8.32 22.41
C ASP A 205 7.24 7.76 23.43
N HIS A 206 7.58 6.63 24.05
CA HIS A 206 6.78 6.00 25.10
C HIS A 206 5.33 5.62 24.70
N MET A 207 5.13 5.18 23.45
CA MET A 207 3.82 4.68 23.02
C MET A 207 3.37 3.46 23.83
N GLY A 208 2.08 3.45 24.14
CA GLY A 208 1.42 2.33 24.78
C GLY A 208 1.37 1.07 23.91
N ARG A 209 1.13 -0.08 24.55
CA ARG A 209 0.91 -1.37 23.90
C ARG A 209 -0.55 -1.70 23.76
N ALA A 210 -0.82 -2.72 22.98
CA ALA A 210 -1.97 -2.85 22.14
C ALA A 210 -2.40 -4.36 22.06
N GLU A 211 -3.66 -4.78 22.29
CA GLU A 211 -4.14 -6.16 22.09
C GLU A 211 -5.47 -6.22 21.31
N ILE A 212 -5.52 -6.99 20.19
CA ILE A 212 -6.74 -7.16 19.38
C ILE A 212 -7.64 -8.30 19.74
N ARG A 213 -8.93 -8.00 19.92
CA ARG A 213 -9.94 -9.04 20.15
C ARG A 213 -11.23 -8.80 19.39
N CYS A 214 -11.73 -9.86 18.77
CA CYS A 214 -13.14 -9.90 18.38
C CYS A 214 -14.00 -10.13 19.63
N VAL A 215 -14.88 -9.16 19.94
CA VAL A 215 -15.73 -9.21 21.15
C VAL A 215 -17.10 -9.85 20.93
N SER A 216 -17.59 -9.91 19.68
CA SER A 216 -18.91 -10.48 19.36
C SER A 216 -19.07 -10.75 17.87
N GLY A 217 -19.83 -11.80 17.51
CA GLY A 217 -20.30 -12.02 16.14
C GLY A 217 -19.42 -12.90 15.25
N VAL A 218 -18.55 -13.74 15.84
CA VAL A 218 -17.67 -14.65 15.07
C VAL A 218 -17.91 -16.10 15.48
N VAL A 219 -17.93 -16.98 14.47
CA VAL A 219 -17.63 -18.41 14.62
C VAL A 219 -16.13 -18.51 14.38
N VAL A 220 -15.33 -18.54 15.46
CA VAL A 220 -13.86 -18.66 15.34
C VAL A 220 -13.58 -20.14 15.19
N GLU A 221 -13.07 -20.59 14.06
CA GLU A 221 -12.35 -21.87 14.04
C GLU A 221 -11.01 -21.63 14.74
N GLU A 222 -10.88 -22.16 15.95
CA GLU A 222 -9.61 -22.18 16.68
C GLU A 222 -8.61 -23.00 15.88
N SER A 223 -7.68 -22.34 15.18
CA SER A 223 -6.48 -23.00 14.69
C SER A 223 -5.43 -22.99 15.81
N GLU A 224 -5.22 -24.15 16.43
CA GLU A 224 -4.22 -24.37 17.45
C GLU A 224 -2.82 -24.15 16.85
N ARG A 225 -2.25 -22.97 17.06
CA ARG A 225 -0.83 -22.68 16.80
C ARG A 225 -0.17 -22.27 18.10
N SER A 226 0.62 -23.18 18.66
CA SER A 226 1.43 -22.97 19.85
C SER A 226 2.60 -22.04 19.55
N GLY A 227 2.67 -20.91 20.23
CA GLY A 227 3.85 -20.06 20.28
C GLY A 227 3.52 -18.76 21.02
N GLU A 228 4.22 -18.49 22.12
CA GLU A 228 4.26 -17.19 22.79
C GLU A 228 4.86 -16.15 21.84
N GLU A 229 4.06 -15.68 20.88
CA GLU A 229 4.33 -14.52 20.07
C GLU A 229 3.01 -13.79 19.91
N VAL A 230 2.98 -12.54 20.37
CA VAL A 230 1.83 -11.65 20.24
C VAL A 230 1.48 -11.54 18.75
N ALA A 231 0.40 -12.23 18.36
CA ALA A 231 -0.30 -12.23 17.07
C ALA A 231 0.53 -12.52 15.80
N GLN A 232 0.64 -13.80 15.43
CA GLN A 232 0.71 -14.20 14.02
C GLN A 232 -0.59 -14.92 13.60
N MET A 233 -1.49 -14.18 12.93
CA MET A 233 -2.45 -14.77 11.98
C MET A 233 -1.97 -14.37 10.58
N ALA A 234 -1.99 -15.31 9.62
CA ALA A 234 -1.33 -15.18 8.33
C ALA A 234 -1.88 -13.96 7.52
N LEU A 235 -1.09 -12.90 7.51
CA LEU A 235 -1.23 -11.68 6.73
C LEU A 235 0.16 -11.36 6.21
N SER A 236 0.42 -11.55 4.91
CA SER A 236 1.69 -11.13 4.31
C SER A 236 1.68 -9.61 4.17
N ASP A 237 2.40 -8.94 5.06
CA ASP A 237 2.67 -7.50 5.16
C ASP A 237 1.46 -6.57 5.27
N GLY A 238 0.92 -6.51 6.48
CA GLY A 238 -0.12 -5.57 6.90
C GLY A 238 -0.70 -5.95 8.25
N LEU A 239 0.07 -5.83 9.33
CA LEU A 239 -0.39 -6.13 10.68
C LEU A 239 -1.09 -4.91 11.32
N LEU A 240 -2.26 -5.21 11.84
CA LEU A 240 -3.28 -4.31 12.35
C LEU A 240 -3.38 -4.39 13.86
N LEU A 241 -3.98 -3.39 14.52
CA LEU A 241 -3.82 -3.14 15.95
C LEU A 241 -5.13 -2.93 16.73
N ASP A 242 -5.09 -3.17 18.05
CA ASP A 242 -6.00 -2.73 19.13
C ASP A 242 -5.07 -2.43 20.31
N ILE A 243 -5.40 -1.50 21.21
CA ILE A 243 -4.78 -0.79 22.38
C ILE A 243 -4.64 -1.37 23.84
N PHE A 244 -4.22 -2.61 24.13
CA PHE A 244 -3.76 -3.21 25.41
C PHE A 244 -2.61 -2.55 26.21
N ILE A 245 -2.76 -1.39 26.89
CA ILE A 245 -1.67 -0.86 27.74
C ILE A 245 -1.78 -1.50 29.14
N PRO A 246 -0.89 -2.44 29.54
CA PRO A 246 -0.91 -2.99 30.89
C PRO A 246 -0.53 -1.92 31.92
N GLU A 247 -1.02 -2.07 33.15
CA GLU A 247 -0.58 -1.27 34.29
C GLU A 247 0.95 -1.26 34.35
N ALA A 248 1.54 -0.08 34.55
CA ALA A 248 2.94 0.01 34.92
C ALA A 248 3.10 -0.68 36.27
N THR A 249 3.56 -1.92 36.29
CA THR A 249 4.10 -2.52 37.50
C THR A 249 5.28 -1.67 37.93
N GLY A 250 5.07 -0.85 38.95
CA GLY A 250 6.12 -0.07 39.62
C GLY A 250 7.13 -0.97 40.32
#